data_AF-A0A917ALD3-F1
#
_entry.id   AF-A0A917ALD3-F1
#
_cell.length_a   1.000
_cell.length_b   1.000
_cell.length_c   1.000
_cell.angle_alpha   90.00
_cell.angle_beta   90.00
_cell.angle_gamma   90.00
#
_symmetry.space_group_name_H-M   'P 1'
#
loop_
_entity.id
_entity.type
_entity.pdbx_description
1 polymer ?
#
loop_
_entity_poly.entity_id
_entity_poly.type
_entity_poly.pdbx_seq_one_letter_code
_entity_poly.pdbx_strand_id
1 'polypeptide(L)'
;MTTVLSASARSEPTLQMSSNVAWNGIPFAANPSWPDPLQPHADHLAIRVLRQSEALKLRRIGIAAPRNQKSETSLTSLLLQGFRHLEGTKVFAFDLNTGSNGFTAFLARKAVPAQTNKQMTTASFRLAPNLAVSQIADPAISSMSCLTSYATLDEIDQIDAEFQPDLMLFDLPALLDHPDALAAAPMLDGLLICVPSDVTTERDLSMCRDRFEGILPIIGSVLTESRGMI
;
A
#
# COMPACT_ATOMS: atom_id res chain seq x y z
N MET A 1 -60.27 15.59 12.31
CA MET A 1 -59.20 16.46 11.78
C MET A 1 -58.01 16.31 12.72
N THR A 2 -56.99 15.59 12.27
CA THR A 2 -55.91 15.04 13.08
C THR A 2 -54.71 15.99 13.06
N THR A 3 -54.25 16.40 14.23
CA THR A 3 -53.04 17.24 14.42
C THR A 3 -51.79 16.41 14.18
N VAL A 4 -50.94 16.82 13.23
CA VAL A 4 -49.63 16.21 12.96
C VAL A 4 -48.58 16.89 13.84
N LEU A 5 -47.93 16.10 14.71
CA LEU A 5 -46.75 16.48 15.48
C LEU A 5 -45.53 16.56 14.54
N SER A 6 -44.90 17.74 14.45
CA SER A 6 -43.60 17.90 13.78
C SER A 6 -42.48 17.43 14.72
N ALA A 7 -41.82 16.33 14.37
CA ALA A 7 -40.56 15.92 15.00
C ALA A 7 -39.41 16.72 14.37
N SER A 8 -38.81 17.61 15.16
CA SER A 8 -37.57 18.31 14.82
C SER A 8 -36.42 17.32 14.84
N ALA A 9 -35.86 17.01 13.68
CA ALA A 9 -34.64 16.22 13.55
C ALA A 9 -33.46 17.04 14.09
N ARG A 10 -33.02 16.71 15.31
CA ARG A 10 -31.70 17.14 15.79
C ARG A 10 -30.65 16.43 14.96
N SER A 11 -29.92 17.17 14.13
CA SER A 11 -28.67 16.72 13.54
C SER A 11 -27.67 16.44 14.66
N GLU A 12 -27.25 15.18 14.81
CA GLU A 12 -26.10 14.84 15.66
C GLU A 12 -24.84 15.50 15.08
N PRO A 13 -23.98 16.11 15.93
CA PRO A 13 -22.71 16.64 15.47
C PRO A 13 -21.81 15.45 15.14
N THR A 14 -21.58 15.19 13.85
CA THR A 14 -20.50 14.32 13.40
C THR A 14 -19.19 14.96 13.87
N LEU A 15 -18.62 14.43 14.96
CA LEU A 15 -17.30 14.80 15.44
C LEU A 15 -16.29 14.47 14.34
N GLN A 16 -15.98 15.44 13.48
CA GLN A 16 -14.85 15.35 12.58
C GLN A 16 -13.59 15.35 13.45
N MET A 17 -13.12 14.16 13.82
CA MET A 17 -11.82 13.99 14.46
C MET A 17 -10.77 14.55 13.52
N SER A 18 -9.87 15.41 14.02
CA SER A 18 -8.76 15.92 13.20
C SER A 18 -7.94 14.75 12.66
N SER A 19 -7.45 14.82 11.43
CA SER A 19 -6.74 13.71 10.76
C SER A 19 -5.50 13.21 11.54
N ASN A 20 -4.85 14.07 12.34
CA ASN A 20 -3.77 13.66 13.23
C ASN A 20 -4.25 12.83 14.43
N VAL A 21 -5.46 13.08 14.94
CA VAL A 21 -6.07 12.27 16.00
C VAL A 21 -6.47 10.91 15.45
N ALA A 22 -7.05 10.87 14.24
CA ALA A 22 -7.37 9.62 13.55
C ALA A 22 -6.10 8.78 13.29
N TRP A 23 -5.06 9.39 12.70
CA TRP A 23 -3.77 8.74 12.46
C TRP A 23 -3.16 8.13 13.72
N ASN A 24 -3.22 8.86 14.83
CA ASN A 24 -2.72 8.39 16.11
C ASN A 24 -3.57 7.30 16.77
N GLY A 25 -4.80 7.08 16.28
CA GLY A 25 -5.66 5.98 16.67
C GLY A 25 -5.22 4.62 16.12
N ILE A 26 -4.38 4.59 15.08
CA ILE A 26 -3.86 3.33 14.53
C ILE A 26 -2.88 2.71 15.55
N PRO A 27 -3.08 1.45 15.98
CA PRO A 27 -2.22 0.81 16.98
C PRO A 27 -0.81 0.57 16.45
N PHE A 28 0.20 0.71 17.31
CA PHE A 28 1.58 0.38 16.95
C PHE A 28 1.81 -1.15 16.95
N ALA A 29 2.65 -1.62 16.02
CA ALA A 29 3.20 -2.97 16.07
C ALA A 29 4.06 -3.14 17.33
N ALA A 30 3.94 -4.30 18.00
CA ALA A 30 4.61 -4.54 19.29
C ALA A 30 6.15 -4.61 19.20
N ASN A 31 6.71 -4.96 18.04
CA ASN A 31 8.16 -5.01 17.81
C ASN A 31 8.50 -5.05 16.31
N PRO A 32 8.45 -3.92 15.59
CA PRO A 32 8.82 -3.88 14.18
C PRO A 32 10.33 -4.16 14.04
N SER A 33 10.70 -5.17 13.25
CA SER A 33 12.10 -5.47 12.95
C SER A 33 12.53 -4.78 11.67
N TRP A 34 13.59 -3.98 11.75
CA TRP A 34 14.14 -3.25 10.61
C TRP A 34 15.53 -3.80 10.26
N PRO A 35 15.75 -4.33 9.05
CA PRO A 35 17.08 -4.80 8.65
C PRO A 35 18.02 -3.60 8.42
N ASP A 36 19.11 -3.46 9.20
CA ASP A 36 19.91 -2.23 9.27
C ASP A 36 21.24 -2.11 8.46
N PRO A 37 21.40 -2.66 7.23
CA PRO A 37 22.60 -2.39 6.42
C PRO A 37 22.42 -1.46 5.20
N LEU A 38 21.21 -0.99 4.85
CA LEU A 38 20.93 -0.28 3.58
C LEU A 38 20.31 1.12 3.74
N GLN A 39 20.37 1.73 4.92
CA GLN A 39 19.65 2.97 5.26
C GLN A 39 19.86 4.15 4.27
N PRO A 40 21.09 4.56 3.88
CA PRO A 40 21.25 5.68 2.95
C PRO A 40 20.61 5.42 1.58
N HIS A 41 20.60 4.16 1.12
CA HIS A 41 19.96 3.78 -0.14
C HIS A 41 18.43 3.81 -0.01
N ALA A 42 17.91 3.35 1.12
CA ALA A 42 16.48 3.40 1.45
C ALA A 42 15.95 4.84 1.44
N ASP A 43 16.64 5.74 2.15
CA ASP A 43 16.26 7.16 2.25
C ASP A 43 16.29 7.83 0.88
N HIS A 44 17.33 7.58 0.09
CA HIS A 44 17.46 8.15 -1.25
C HIS A 44 16.33 7.67 -2.19
N LEU A 45 15.99 6.39 -2.17
CA LEU A 45 14.88 5.85 -2.97
C LEU A 45 13.53 6.44 -2.51
N ALA A 46 13.27 6.50 -1.20
CA ALA A 46 12.04 7.06 -0.64
C ALA A 46 11.87 8.53 -1.05
N ILE A 47 12.93 9.35 -0.94
CA ILE A 47 12.90 10.75 -1.36
C ILE A 47 12.64 10.87 -2.87
N ARG A 48 13.29 10.05 -3.70
CA ARG A 48 13.06 10.08 -5.16
C ARG A 48 11.63 9.71 -5.53
N VAL A 49 11.08 8.66 -4.93
CA VAL A 49 9.69 8.24 -5.14
C VAL A 49 8.74 9.35 -4.70
N LEU A 50 8.94 9.94 -3.51
CA LEU A 50 8.12 11.03 -3.01
C LEU A 50 8.12 12.24 -3.97
N ARG A 51 9.30 12.72 -4.36
CA ARG A 51 9.43 13.88 -5.26
C ARG A 51 8.82 13.63 -6.63
N GLN A 52 8.99 12.41 -7.16
CA GLN A 52 8.38 12.03 -8.43
C GLN A 52 6.84 11.99 -8.31
N SER A 53 6.32 11.43 -7.23
CA SER A 53 4.89 11.36 -6.95
C SER A 53 4.28 12.77 -6.84
N GLU A 54 4.94 13.68 -6.09
CA GLU A 54 4.54 15.09 -5.97
C GLU A 54 4.55 15.81 -7.31
N ALA A 55 5.60 15.63 -8.12
CA ALA A 55 5.74 16.26 -9.43
C ALA A 55 4.63 15.81 -10.40
N LEU A 56 4.23 14.55 -10.33
CA LEU A 56 3.15 13.98 -11.14
C LEU A 56 1.76 14.14 -10.51
N LYS A 57 1.68 14.67 -9.28
CA LYS A 57 0.45 14.77 -8.46
C LYS A 57 -0.27 13.44 -8.24
N LEU A 58 0.51 12.36 -8.14
CA LEU A 58 0.02 11.02 -7.85
C LEU A 58 0.21 10.74 -6.36
N ARG A 59 -0.69 9.98 -5.75
CA ARG A 59 -0.64 9.63 -4.32
C ARG A 59 -0.78 8.14 -4.07
N ARG A 60 -1.43 7.39 -4.96
CA ARG A 60 -1.68 5.96 -4.83
C ARG A 60 -0.80 5.19 -5.81
N ILE A 61 0.36 4.73 -5.34
CA ILE A 61 1.39 4.13 -6.20
C ILE A 61 1.45 2.63 -6.00
N GLY A 62 1.20 1.87 -7.05
CA GLY A 62 1.46 0.43 -7.10
C GLY A 62 2.94 0.14 -7.28
N ILE A 63 3.44 -0.88 -6.60
CA ILE A 63 4.80 -1.41 -6.74
C ILE A 63 4.68 -2.86 -7.17
N ALA A 64 5.29 -3.21 -8.29
CA ALA A 64 5.24 -4.57 -8.82
C ALA A 64 6.46 -4.88 -9.68
N ALA A 65 6.78 -6.17 -9.83
CA ALA A 65 7.74 -6.64 -10.83
C ALA A 65 7.00 -7.20 -12.06
N PRO A 66 7.64 -7.24 -13.24
CA PRO A 66 7.04 -7.88 -14.41
C PRO A 66 6.70 -9.36 -14.17
N ARG A 67 7.56 -10.08 -13.45
CA ARG A 67 7.43 -11.51 -13.12
C ARG A 67 7.77 -11.79 -11.66
N ASN A 68 7.18 -12.85 -11.10
CA ASN A 68 7.27 -13.20 -9.68
C ASN A 68 8.70 -13.55 -9.25
N GLN A 69 9.32 -12.70 -8.43
CA GLN A 69 10.71 -12.88 -7.99
C GLN A 69 11.01 -12.43 -6.55
N LYS A 70 10.00 -12.08 -5.73
CA LYS A 70 10.17 -11.50 -4.37
C LYS A 70 10.89 -10.13 -4.33
N SER A 71 11.25 -9.60 -5.49
CA SER A 71 12.01 -8.34 -5.64
C SER A 71 11.15 -7.12 -5.33
N GLU A 72 9.88 -7.18 -5.70
CA GLU A 72 8.84 -6.19 -5.50
C GLU A 72 8.62 -5.94 -4.00
N THR A 73 8.38 -7.00 -3.23
CA THR A 73 8.23 -6.95 -1.77
C THR A 73 9.49 -6.42 -1.09
N SER A 74 10.67 -6.79 -1.60
CA SER A 74 11.96 -6.32 -1.08
C SER A 74 12.14 -4.81 -1.33
N LEU A 75 11.77 -4.33 -2.52
CA LEU A 75 11.76 -2.91 -2.85
C LEU A 75 10.75 -2.14 -2.00
N THR A 76 9.52 -2.65 -1.85
CA THR A 76 8.51 -2.06 -0.96
C THR A 76 9.08 -1.96 0.46
N SER A 77 9.63 -3.04 1.00
CA SER A 77 10.25 -3.06 2.34
C SER A 77 11.39 -2.04 2.48
N LEU A 78 12.19 -1.85 1.44
CA LEU A 78 13.26 -0.86 1.41
C LEU A 78 12.71 0.57 1.39
N LEU A 79 11.65 0.83 0.63
CA LEU A 79 10.96 2.12 0.63
C LEU A 79 10.36 2.43 2.00
N LEU A 80 9.69 1.47 2.65
CA LEU A 80 9.11 1.65 3.98
C LEU A 80 10.18 2.01 5.02
N GLN A 81 11.38 1.41 4.92
CA GLN A 81 12.53 1.77 5.75
C GLN A 81 12.99 3.21 5.55
N GLY A 82 13.00 3.71 4.30
CA GLY A 82 13.36 5.11 4.04
C GLY A 82 12.27 6.08 4.51
N PHE A 83 11.01 5.77 4.23
CA PHE A 83 9.87 6.59 4.62
C PHE A 83 9.73 6.75 6.14
N ARG A 84 10.15 5.75 6.93
CA ARG A 84 10.12 5.84 8.39
C ARG A 84 10.94 7.04 8.94
N HIS A 85 11.92 7.53 8.19
CA HIS A 85 12.77 8.66 8.59
C HIS A 85 12.22 10.01 8.12
N LEU A 86 11.22 10.02 7.25
CA LEU A 86 10.59 11.24 6.73
C LEU A 86 9.42 11.64 7.64
N GLU A 87 9.71 12.07 8.87
CA GLU A 87 8.71 12.32 9.93
C GLU A 87 7.56 13.27 9.53
N GLY A 88 7.79 14.14 8.54
CA GLY A 88 6.78 15.06 7.99
C GLY A 88 5.90 14.47 6.87
N THR A 89 6.05 13.19 6.54
CA THR A 89 5.35 12.52 5.44
C THR A 89 4.65 11.28 5.97
N LYS A 90 3.31 11.31 6.01
CA LYS A 90 2.48 10.16 6.37
C LYS A 90 2.43 9.18 5.19
N VAL A 91 2.90 7.96 5.41
CA VAL A 91 2.86 6.90 4.40
C VAL A 91 1.99 5.77 4.88
N PHE A 92 1.08 5.33 4.02
CA PHE A 92 0.22 4.18 4.27
C PHE A 92 0.50 3.10 3.22
N ALA A 93 1.03 1.95 3.63
CA ALA A 93 1.33 0.86 2.71
C ALA A 93 0.34 -0.30 2.82
N PHE A 94 -0.06 -0.87 1.68
CA PHE A 94 -0.97 -2.01 1.60
C PHE A 94 -0.22 -3.22 1.06
N ASP A 95 -0.23 -4.29 1.83
CA ASP A 95 0.30 -5.58 1.43
C ASP A 95 -0.80 -6.38 0.73
N LEU A 96 -0.74 -6.40 -0.60
CA LEU A 96 -1.67 -7.13 -1.46
C LEU A 96 -1.02 -8.37 -2.10
N ASN A 97 0.27 -8.61 -1.80
CA ASN A 97 1.01 -9.80 -2.22
C ASN A 97 0.88 -10.90 -1.15
N THR A 98 -0.30 -11.53 -1.09
CA THR A 98 -0.65 -12.47 -0.03
C THR A 98 0.24 -13.72 0.02
N GLY A 99 0.56 -14.21 1.22
CA GLY A 99 1.29 -15.45 1.47
C GLY A 99 2.64 -15.24 2.17
N SER A 100 3.61 -16.13 1.98
CA SER A 100 4.99 -15.95 2.50
C SER A 100 5.80 -14.87 1.76
N ASN A 101 5.16 -14.14 0.85
CA ASN A 101 5.79 -13.19 -0.06
C ASN A 101 5.43 -11.73 0.23
N GLY A 102 4.61 -11.45 1.25
CA GLY A 102 4.24 -10.08 1.64
C GLY A 102 5.27 -9.39 2.54
N PHE A 103 5.33 -8.06 2.50
CA PHE A 103 6.26 -7.29 3.31
C PHE A 103 5.84 -7.27 4.79
N THR A 104 4.57 -7.48 5.14
CA THR A 104 4.15 -7.57 6.54
C THR A 104 4.70 -8.82 7.20
N ALA A 105 4.74 -9.95 6.49
CA ALA A 105 5.43 -11.15 6.95
C ALA A 105 6.94 -10.91 7.14
N PHE A 106 7.54 -10.07 6.29
CA PHE A 106 8.96 -9.72 6.33
C PHE A 106 9.32 -8.74 7.48
N LEU A 107 8.53 -7.68 7.67
CA LEU A 107 8.80 -6.59 8.63
C LEU A 107 8.14 -6.79 10.00
N ALA A 108 7.00 -7.48 10.05
CA ALA A 108 6.19 -7.64 11.25
C ALA A 108 6.14 -9.11 11.69
N ARG A 109 7.33 -9.70 11.94
CA ARG A 109 7.53 -11.13 12.33
C ARG A 109 6.66 -11.64 13.50
N LYS A 110 5.92 -10.77 14.20
CA LYS A 110 4.77 -11.09 15.04
C LYS A 110 3.80 -9.88 15.06
N ALA A 111 2.98 -9.70 14.03
CA ALA A 111 1.89 -8.73 14.08
C ALA A 111 0.92 -9.14 15.21
N VAL A 112 0.67 -8.19 16.13
CA VAL A 112 -0.41 -8.24 17.13
C VAL A 112 -1.71 -8.55 16.38
N PRO A 113 -2.65 -9.35 16.95
CA PRO A 113 -3.95 -9.50 16.32
C PRO A 113 -4.53 -8.10 16.10
N ALA A 114 -4.69 -7.72 14.84
CA ALA A 114 -5.35 -6.48 14.49
C ALA A 114 -6.68 -6.45 15.23
N GLN A 115 -7.13 -5.26 15.63
CA GLN A 115 -8.54 -5.09 15.89
C GLN A 115 -9.24 -5.34 14.54
N THR A 116 -9.61 -6.59 14.31
CA THR A 116 -10.49 -7.00 13.24
C THR A 116 -11.84 -6.40 13.59
N ASN A 117 -12.06 -5.18 13.13
CA ASN A 117 -13.42 -4.74 12.98
C ASN A 117 -14.01 -5.73 11.97
N LYS A 118 -15.01 -6.53 12.37
CA LYS A 118 -15.56 -7.65 11.57
C LYS A 118 -16.10 -7.22 10.19
N GLN A 119 -16.07 -5.92 9.89
CA GLN A 119 -16.44 -5.28 8.62
C GLN A 119 -15.25 -4.99 7.70
N MET A 120 -14.02 -4.92 8.21
CA MET A 120 -12.85 -4.55 7.41
C MET A 120 -12.20 -5.79 6.78
N THR A 121 -11.94 -5.71 5.47
CA THR A 121 -11.18 -6.75 4.75
C THR A 121 -9.70 -6.71 5.09
N THR A 122 -9.24 -5.60 5.71
CA THR A 122 -7.83 -5.39 6.02
C THR A 122 -7.54 -5.15 7.50
N ALA A 123 -6.28 -5.36 7.87
CA ALA A 123 -5.75 -5.30 9.23
C ALA A 123 -4.61 -4.29 9.28
N SER A 124 -4.84 -3.13 9.92
CA SER A 124 -3.91 -2.00 9.92
C SER A 124 -3.13 -1.82 11.23
N PHE A 125 -1.86 -1.43 11.13
CA PHE A 125 -0.99 -1.11 12.26
C PHE A 125 0.13 -0.13 11.86
N ARG A 126 0.65 0.63 12.82
CA ARG A 126 1.81 1.52 12.62
C ARG A 126 3.13 0.80 12.84
N LEU A 127 4.06 1.01 11.91
CA LEU A 127 5.45 0.60 12.01
C LEU A 127 6.35 1.72 12.55
N ALA A 128 5.96 2.99 12.34
CA ALA A 128 6.62 4.19 12.85
C ALA A 128 5.58 5.32 13.06
N PRO A 129 5.93 6.45 13.70
CA PRO A 129 4.98 7.54 13.95
C PRO A 129 4.27 8.06 12.70
N ASN A 130 4.96 8.08 11.55
CA ASN A 130 4.49 8.56 10.26
C ASN A 130 4.20 7.41 9.26
N LEU A 131 4.32 6.15 9.66
CA LEU A 131 4.22 5.00 8.76
C LEU A 131 3.22 3.96 9.27
N ALA A 132 2.12 3.81 8.54
CA ALA A 132 1.11 2.79 8.74
C ALA A 132 1.16 1.75 7.62
N VAL A 133 0.78 0.52 7.95
CA VAL A 133 0.65 -0.56 6.98
C VAL A 133 -0.67 -1.29 7.19
N SER A 134 -1.22 -1.86 6.13
CA SER A 134 -2.37 -2.77 6.17
C SER A 134 -2.11 -4.01 5.32
N GLN A 135 -2.77 -5.10 5.67
CA GLN A 135 -2.72 -6.38 4.94
C GLN A 135 -4.13 -6.99 4.91
N ILE A 136 -4.36 -7.95 4.02
CA ILE A 136 -5.61 -8.73 4.04
C ILE A 136 -5.75 -9.45 5.39
N ALA A 137 -6.87 -9.23 6.08
CA ALA A 137 -7.08 -9.67 7.46
C ALA A 137 -7.29 -11.19 7.58
N ASP A 138 -8.03 -11.78 6.64
CA ASP A 138 -8.27 -13.22 6.59
C ASP A 138 -7.36 -13.86 5.53
N PRO A 139 -6.38 -14.71 5.93
CA PRO A 139 -5.49 -15.37 4.98
C PRO A 139 -6.22 -16.37 4.06
N ALA A 140 -7.48 -16.74 4.34
CA ALA A 140 -8.29 -17.55 3.44
C ALA A 140 -8.87 -16.76 2.26
N ILE A 141 -8.91 -15.42 2.35
CA ILE A 141 -9.34 -14.54 1.25
C ILE A 141 -8.17 -14.37 0.28
N SER A 142 -8.39 -14.71 -0.99
CA SER A 142 -7.38 -14.47 -2.03
C SER A 142 -7.23 -12.97 -2.33
N SER A 143 -6.03 -12.55 -2.70
CA SER A 143 -5.74 -11.18 -3.17
C SER A 143 -6.72 -10.74 -4.26
N MET A 144 -6.99 -11.59 -5.24
CA MET A 144 -7.93 -11.30 -6.32
C MET A 144 -9.35 -10.99 -5.83
N SER A 145 -9.86 -11.81 -4.90
CA SER A 145 -11.21 -11.63 -4.37
C SER A 145 -11.33 -10.32 -3.60
N CYS A 146 -10.25 -9.91 -2.92
CA CYS A 146 -10.18 -8.63 -2.23
C CYS A 146 -10.14 -7.48 -3.25
N LEU A 147 -9.22 -7.54 -4.21
CA LEU A 147 -9.00 -6.46 -5.19
C LEU A 147 -10.18 -6.20 -6.12
N THR A 148 -10.99 -7.20 -6.40
CA THR A 148 -12.20 -7.07 -7.23
C THR A 148 -13.46 -6.69 -6.44
N SER A 149 -13.37 -6.62 -5.11
CA SER A 149 -14.49 -6.27 -4.25
C SER A 149 -14.66 -4.76 -4.14
N TYR A 150 -15.88 -4.27 -4.35
CA TYR A 150 -16.24 -2.88 -4.06
C TYR A 150 -15.96 -2.49 -2.61
N ALA A 151 -16.12 -3.43 -1.67
CA ALA A 151 -15.85 -3.17 -0.25
C ALA A 151 -14.38 -2.79 -0.01
N THR A 152 -13.44 -3.38 -0.76
CA THR A 152 -12.01 -3.07 -0.63
C THR A 152 -11.69 -1.70 -1.21
N LEU A 153 -12.31 -1.32 -2.32
CA LEU A 153 -12.17 0.03 -2.87
C LEU A 153 -12.73 1.09 -1.90
N ASP A 154 -13.93 0.87 -1.37
CA ASP A 154 -14.55 1.74 -0.38
C ASP A 154 -13.70 1.85 0.89
N GLU A 155 -13.08 0.75 1.33
CA GLU A 155 -12.18 0.73 2.49
C GLU A 155 -10.91 1.55 2.25
N ILE A 156 -10.31 1.47 1.05
CA ILE A 156 -9.15 2.29 0.68
C ILE A 156 -9.51 3.77 0.64
N ASP A 157 -10.68 4.12 0.09
CA ASP A 157 -11.16 5.50 0.05
C ASP A 157 -11.49 6.04 1.46
N GLN A 158 -12.03 5.21 2.33
CA GLN A 158 -12.23 5.55 3.75
C GLN A 158 -10.90 5.79 4.46
N ILE A 159 -9.90 4.93 4.24
CA ILE A 159 -8.54 5.10 4.78
C ILE A 159 -7.93 6.42 4.30
N ASP A 160 -8.04 6.75 3.01
CA ASP A 160 -7.54 8.02 2.48
C ASP A 160 -8.26 9.23 3.11
N ALA A 161 -9.59 9.17 3.22
CA ALA A 161 -10.40 10.25 3.79
C ALA A 161 -10.13 10.46 5.30
N GLU A 162 -10.02 9.38 6.07
CA GLU A 162 -9.86 9.42 7.52
C GLU A 162 -8.42 9.79 7.92
N PHE A 163 -7.45 9.10 7.34
CA PHE A 163 -6.05 9.20 7.76
C PHE A 163 -5.26 10.25 6.98
N GLN A 164 -5.75 10.65 5.79
CA GLN A 164 -5.12 11.63 4.91
C GLN A 164 -3.61 11.40 4.77
N PRO A 165 -3.15 10.20 4.37
CA PRO A 165 -1.73 9.96 4.15
C PRO A 165 -1.18 10.91 3.07
N ASP A 166 0.09 11.22 3.05
CA ASP A 166 0.71 12.00 1.95
C ASP A 166 0.96 11.11 0.73
N LEU A 167 1.26 9.82 0.97
CA LEU A 167 1.53 8.81 -0.04
C LEU A 167 0.95 7.46 0.40
N MET A 168 0.30 6.75 -0.53
CA MET A 168 -0.19 5.40 -0.36
C MET A 168 0.58 4.46 -1.29
N LEU A 169 1.17 3.40 -0.74
CA LEU A 169 1.94 2.41 -1.48
C LEU A 169 1.21 1.08 -1.50
N PHE A 170 1.17 0.42 -2.65
CA PHE A 170 0.48 -0.85 -2.80
C PHE A 170 1.48 -1.89 -3.30
N ASP A 171 1.80 -2.89 -2.46
CA ASP A 171 2.66 -4.01 -2.84
C ASP A 171 1.83 -5.02 -3.62
N LEU A 172 2.04 -5.08 -4.93
CA LEU A 172 1.23 -5.89 -5.84
C LEU A 172 1.98 -7.16 -6.26
N PRO A 173 1.26 -8.25 -6.55
CA PRO A 173 1.86 -9.39 -7.21
C PRO A 173 2.33 -9.03 -8.63
N ALA A 174 3.13 -9.93 -9.21
CA ALA A 174 3.75 -9.72 -10.51
C ALA A 174 2.76 -9.43 -11.65
N LEU A 175 3.12 -8.46 -12.49
CA LEU A 175 2.26 -7.83 -13.49
C LEU A 175 1.82 -8.79 -14.60
N LEU A 176 2.71 -9.67 -15.03
CA LEU A 176 2.45 -10.55 -16.18
C LEU A 176 1.90 -11.92 -15.76
N ASP A 177 2.18 -12.34 -14.54
CA ASP A 177 1.85 -13.69 -14.05
C ASP A 177 0.44 -13.74 -13.41
N HIS A 178 -0.04 -12.61 -12.88
CA HIS A 178 -1.30 -12.54 -12.13
C HIS A 178 -2.23 -11.44 -12.68
N PRO A 179 -3.57 -11.62 -12.68
CA PRO A 179 -4.51 -10.55 -13.07
C PRO A 179 -4.70 -9.49 -11.97
N ASP A 180 -4.24 -9.77 -10.75
CA ASP A 180 -4.44 -8.96 -9.54
C ASP A 180 -3.98 -7.51 -9.70
N ALA A 181 -2.83 -7.27 -10.34
CA ALA A 181 -2.35 -5.90 -10.58
C ALA A 181 -3.28 -5.09 -11.52
N LEU A 182 -3.97 -5.74 -12.45
CA LEU A 182 -5.01 -5.09 -13.25
C LEU A 182 -6.29 -4.85 -12.42
N ALA A 183 -6.65 -5.80 -11.56
CA ALA A 183 -7.79 -5.64 -10.64
C ALA A 183 -7.56 -4.49 -9.65
N ALA A 184 -6.31 -4.22 -9.26
CA ALA A 184 -5.91 -3.09 -8.43
C ALA A 184 -5.88 -1.75 -9.19
N ALA A 185 -5.94 -1.72 -10.53
CA ALA A 185 -5.81 -0.46 -11.27
C ALA A 185 -6.82 0.64 -10.84
N PRO A 186 -8.10 0.35 -10.53
CA PRO A 186 -9.07 1.39 -10.11
C PRO A 186 -8.72 2.11 -8.81
N MET A 187 -7.89 1.54 -7.94
CA MET A 187 -7.46 2.15 -6.68
C MET A 187 -6.10 2.87 -6.78
N LEU A 188 -5.48 2.89 -7.96
CA LEU A 188 -4.11 3.39 -8.17
C LEU A 188 -4.07 4.58 -9.13
N ASP A 189 -3.11 5.46 -8.90
CA ASP A 189 -2.81 6.61 -9.77
C ASP A 189 -1.66 6.30 -10.74
N GLY A 190 -0.77 5.38 -10.36
CA GLY A 190 0.37 4.98 -11.19
C GLY A 190 1.12 3.77 -10.67
N LEU A 191 2.03 3.25 -11.50
CA LEU A 191 2.80 2.03 -11.25
C LEU A 191 4.31 2.30 -11.28
N LEU A 192 5.00 1.91 -10.22
CA LEU A 192 6.46 1.84 -10.15
C LEU A 192 6.90 0.39 -10.39
N ILE A 193 7.68 0.16 -11.46
CA ILE A 193 8.11 -1.19 -11.84
C ILE A 193 9.45 -1.53 -11.19
N CYS A 194 9.49 -2.62 -10.42
CA CYS A 194 10.72 -3.24 -9.95
C CYS A 194 11.33 -4.10 -11.07
N VAL A 195 12.56 -3.80 -11.47
CA VAL A 195 13.26 -4.49 -12.55
C VAL A 195 14.47 -5.23 -11.98
N PRO A 196 14.36 -6.55 -11.73
CA PRO A 196 15.51 -7.39 -11.44
C PRO A 196 16.55 -7.35 -12.57
N SER A 197 17.80 -7.12 -12.21
CA SER A 197 18.93 -6.89 -13.13
C SER A 197 19.32 -8.06 -14.02
N ASP A 198 18.94 -9.29 -13.70
CA ASP A 198 19.38 -10.53 -14.37
C ASP A 198 18.29 -11.28 -15.14
N VAL A 199 17.03 -11.07 -14.80
CA VAL A 199 15.91 -11.90 -15.29
C VAL A 199 14.92 -11.11 -16.15
N THR A 200 14.81 -9.79 -15.94
CA THR A 200 13.82 -8.99 -16.68
C THR A 200 14.30 -8.69 -18.09
N THR A 201 13.54 -9.13 -19.09
CA THR A 201 13.85 -8.85 -20.49
C THR A 201 13.21 -7.55 -20.96
N GLU A 202 13.75 -6.92 -22.01
CA GLU A 202 13.07 -5.81 -22.70
C GLU A 202 11.67 -6.20 -23.17
N ARG A 203 11.48 -7.48 -23.53
CA ARG A 203 10.18 -8.05 -23.90
C ARG A 203 9.20 -8.01 -22.74
N ASP A 204 9.61 -8.38 -21.53
CA ASP A 204 8.74 -8.31 -20.35
C ASP A 204 8.32 -6.86 -20.05
N LEU A 205 9.24 -5.91 -20.16
CA LEU A 205 8.92 -4.48 -19.99
C LEU A 205 7.96 -3.96 -21.07
N SER A 206 8.12 -4.43 -22.32
CA SER A 206 7.18 -4.11 -23.40
C SER A 206 5.79 -4.67 -23.10
N MET A 207 5.70 -5.95 -22.70
CA MET A 207 4.43 -6.58 -22.35
C MET A 207 3.77 -5.87 -21.16
N CYS A 208 4.54 -5.39 -20.18
CA CYS A 208 3.99 -4.59 -19.09
C CYS A 208 3.42 -3.25 -19.59
N ARG A 209 4.12 -2.54 -20.48
CA ARG A 209 3.60 -1.31 -21.08
C ARG A 209 2.30 -1.57 -21.84
N ASP A 210 2.30 -2.55 -22.74
CA ASP A 210 1.14 -2.88 -23.55
C ASP A 210 -0.06 -3.29 -22.68
N ARG A 211 0.18 -3.99 -21.56
CA ARG A 211 -0.87 -4.45 -20.65
C ARG A 211 -1.54 -3.33 -19.86
N PHE A 212 -0.82 -2.26 -19.53
CA PHE A 212 -1.32 -1.15 -18.72
C PHE A 212 -1.55 0.13 -19.51
N GLU A 213 -1.29 0.12 -20.82
CA GLU A 213 -1.54 1.24 -21.72
C GLU A 213 -3.02 1.68 -21.65
N GLY A 214 -3.23 2.97 -21.40
CA GLY A 214 -4.57 3.54 -21.25
C GLY A 214 -5.33 3.15 -19.97
N ILE A 215 -4.75 2.29 -19.11
CA ILE A 215 -5.35 1.84 -17.85
C ILE A 215 -4.66 2.50 -16.65
N LEU A 216 -3.35 2.34 -16.52
CA LEU A 216 -2.58 2.85 -15.38
C LEU A 216 -1.18 3.28 -15.86
N PRO A 217 -0.76 4.54 -15.65
CA PRO A 217 0.54 5.00 -16.14
C PRO A 217 1.69 4.36 -15.36
N ILE A 218 2.72 3.92 -16.09
CA ILE A 218 4.00 3.50 -15.49
C ILE A 218 4.82 4.77 -15.24
N ILE A 219 5.06 5.08 -13.96
CA ILE A 219 5.67 6.35 -13.53
C ILE A 219 7.19 6.28 -13.45
N GLY A 220 7.75 5.07 -13.54
CA GLY A 220 9.18 4.81 -13.54
C GLY A 220 9.51 3.35 -13.29
N SER A 221 10.81 3.06 -13.25
CA SER A 221 11.34 1.75 -12.91
C SER A 221 12.50 1.88 -11.92
N VAL A 222 12.62 0.92 -11.00
CA VAL A 222 13.77 0.77 -10.10
C VAL A 222 14.52 -0.50 -10.48
N LEU A 223 15.79 -0.37 -10.82
CA LEU A 223 16.66 -1.54 -11.00
C LEU A 223 17.00 -2.08 -9.61
N THR A 224 16.67 -3.34 -9.38
CA THR A 224 17.06 -4.04 -8.16
C THR A 224 18.11 -5.08 -8.51
N GLU A 225 19.21 -5.10 -7.75
CA GLU A 225 20.14 -6.22 -7.79
C GLU A 225 19.37 -7.48 -7.42
N SER A 226 19.34 -8.43 -8.35
CA SER A 226 18.86 -9.78 -8.12
C SER A 226 19.86 -10.52 -7.25
N ARG A 227 19.97 -10.14 -5.98
CA ARG A 227 20.68 -10.98 -5.04
C ARG A 227 19.88 -12.25 -4.87
N GLY A 228 20.45 -13.35 -5.35
CA GLY A 228 20.22 -14.66 -4.78
C GLY A 228 20.46 -14.58 -3.27
N MET A 229 19.40 -14.30 -2.52
CA MET A 229 19.41 -14.44 -1.07
C MET A 229 19.36 -15.94 -0.76
N ILE A 230 20.56 -16.50 -0.62
CA ILE A 230 20.84 -17.65 0.27
C ILE A 230 20.35 -17.36 1.69
#